data_AF-A0A3S1PWV8-F1
#
_entry.id   AF-A0A3S1PWV8-F1
#
_cell.length_a   1.000
_cell.length_b   1.000
_cell.length_c   1.000
_cell.angle_alpha   90.00
_cell.angle_beta   90.00
_cell.angle_gamma   90.00
#
_symmetry.space_group_name_H-M   'P 1'
#
loop_
_entity.id
_entity.type
_entity.pdbx_description
1 polymer ?
#
loop_
_entity_poly.entity_id
_entity_poly.type
_entity_poly.pdbx_seq_one_letter_code
_entity_poly.pdbx_strand_id
1 'polypeptide(L)'
;VFYTGAKQVLDAITEAEAAVASLSGQPRGTIRVTAPLGLGRRLIASGIPDFHDKYPDIEVRLRLSDHNVDIMKEGIDVAFRLGIIEDSSLRMRGIMECERVLVAAPKYLEARGEPAEPQELIGRKHDCLMLRYAGAREYVWTLQTPGGPQKFEVHGPYDTDDGDVLTGWALSGRGIINKPRFEV
;
A
#
# COMPACT_ATOMS: atom_id res chain seq x y z
N VAL A 1 -20.12 5.77 31.85
CA VAL A 1 -20.00 7.13 32.42
C VAL A 1 -18.55 7.51 32.66
N PHE A 2 -17.80 6.80 33.53
CA PHE A 2 -16.38 7.10 33.80
C PHE A 2 -15.48 7.05 32.56
N TYR A 3 -15.57 5.98 31.75
CA TYR A 3 -14.79 5.86 30.50
C TYR A 3 -15.02 7.02 29.53
N THR A 4 -16.29 7.40 29.32
CA THR A 4 -16.67 8.50 28.44
C THR A 4 -16.14 9.83 28.94
N GLY A 5 -16.27 10.10 30.25
CA GLY A 5 -15.73 11.31 30.87
C GLY A 5 -14.19 11.36 30.84
N ALA A 6 -13.52 10.23 31.12
CA ALA A 6 -12.07 10.13 31.05
C ALA A 6 -11.55 10.37 29.62
N LYS A 7 -12.25 9.83 28.59
CA LYS A 7 -11.91 10.07 27.19
C LYS A 7 -12.03 11.55 26.82
N GLN A 8 -13.12 12.22 27.24
CA GLN A 8 -13.30 13.66 27.01
C GLN A 8 -12.20 14.52 27.65
N VAL A 9 -11.76 14.18 28.86
CA VAL A 9 -10.65 14.88 29.52
C VAL A 9 -9.34 14.70 28.74
N LEU A 10 -9.05 13.49 28.28
CA LEU A 10 -7.88 13.19 27.44
C LEU A 10 -7.91 13.95 26.10
N ASP A 11 -9.07 13.98 25.45
CA ASP A 11 -9.26 14.71 24.18
C ASP A 11 -9.04 16.22 24.39
N ALA A 12 -9.59 16.79 25.48
CA ALA A 12 -9.42 18.21 25.82
C ALA A 12 -7.96 18.57 26.18
N ILE A 13 -7.22 17.67 26.85
CA ILE A 13 -5.78 17.84 27.10
C ILE A 13 -5.02 17.85 25.77
N THR A 14 -5.31 16.90 24.88
CA THR A 14 -4.67 16.81 23.56
C THR A 14 -4.93 18.07 22.73
N GLU A 15 -6.15 18.60 22.77
CA GLU A 15 -6.54 19.83 22.07
C GLU A 15 -5.82 21.06 22.62
N ALA A 16 -5.71 21.18 23.95
CA ALA A 16 -4.94 22.25 24.60
C ALA A 16 -3.44 22.17 24.26
N GLU A 17 -2.87 20.96 24.25
CA GLU A 17 -1.47 20.74 23.85
C GLU A 17 -1.21 21.13 22.40
N ALA A 18 -2.15 20.81 21.50
CA ALA A 18 -2.11 21.17 20.09
C ALA A 18 -2.25 22.68 19.86
N ALA A 19 -3.13 23.36 20.60
CA ALA A 19 -3.27 24.82 20.55
C ALA A 19 -1.97 25.53 20.97
N VAL A 20 -1.29 25.05 22.01
CA VAL A 20 0.01 25.58 22.46
C VAL A 20 1.14 25.25 21.47
N ALA A 21 1.12 24.07 20.84
CA ALA A 21 2.04 23.73 19.76
C ALA A 21 1.88 24.70 18.57
N SER A 22 0.64 25.09 18.23
CA SER A 22 0.39 26.09 17.17
C SER A 22 0.98 27.48 17.47
N LEU A 23 1.05 27.86 18.76
CA LEU A 23 1.60 29.15 19.21
C LEU A 23 3.13 29.17 19.25
N SER A 24 3.76 28.03 19.56
CA SER A 24 5.23 27.87 19.57
C SER A 24 5.82 27.54 18.20
N GLY A 25 4.98 27.11 17.25
CA GLY A 25 5.41 26.67 15.91
C GLY A 25 6.16 25.32 15.92
N GLN A 26 6.25 24.65 17.07
CA GLN A 26 6.88 23.34 17.23
C GLN A 26 5.82 22.27 17.45
N PRO A 27 5.53 21.43 16.44
CA PRO A 27 4.57 20.34 16.60
C PRO A 27 5.15 19.27 17.54
N ARG A 28 4.29 18.70 18.39
CA ARG A 28 4.62 17.67 19.38
C ARG A 28 3.49 16.67 19.54
N GLY A 29 3.78 15.51 20.13
CA GLY A 29 2.81 14.45 20.42
C GLY A 29 3.00 13.22 19.53
N THR A 30 2.00 12.33 19.49
CA THR A 30 2.08 11.09 18.71
C THR A 30 1.29 11.19 17.42
N ILE A 31 1.91 10.81 16.30
CA ILE A 31 1.20 10.58 15.03
C ILE A 31 1.12 9.07 14.74
N ARG A 32 -0.06 8.57 14.42
CA ARG A 32 -0.32 7.17 14.03
C ARG A 32 -0.52 7.10 12.52
N VAL A 33 0.39 6.40 11.86
CA VAL A 33 0.45 6.30 10.40
C VAL A 33 0.20 4.86 9.98
N THR A 34 -0.65 4.65 8.98
CA THR A 34 -0.81 3.33 8.33
C THR A 34 -0.50 3.37 6.83
N ALA A 35 0.03 2.28 6.29
CA ALA A 35 0.31 2.11 4.85
C ALA A 35 0.34 0.62 4.45
N PRO A 36 0.12 0.28 3.16
CA PRO A 36 0.44 -1.03 2.60
C PRO A 36 1.91 -1.41 2.84
N LEU A 37 2.23 -2.71 2.96
CA LEU A 37 3.57 -3.18 3.28
C LEU A 37 4.60 -2.68 2.26
N GLY A 38 4.35 -2.88 0.97
CA GLY A 38 5.27 -2.51 -0.11
C GLY A 38 5.57 -1.01 -0.17
N LEU A 39 4.51 -0.19 -0.16
CA LEU A 39 4.57 1.28 -0.15
C LEU A 39 5.22 1.79 1.14
N GLY A 40 4.77 1.29 2.28
CA GLY A 40 5.18 1.73 3.60
C GLY A 40 6.64 1.47 3.88
N ARG A 41 7.15 0.28 3.54
CA ARG A 41 8.57 -0.07 3.71
C ARG A 41 9.48 0.81 2.84
N ARG A 42 9.11 1.05 1.57
CA ARG A 42 9.98 1.71 0.58
C ARG A 42 9.92 3.24 0.64
N LEU A 43 8.73 3.82 0.78
CA LEU A 43 8.52 5.27 0.60
C LEU A 43 8.21 6.01 1.90
N ILE A 44 7.61 5.35 2.89
CA ILE A 44 7.17 6.01 4.12
C ILE A 44 8.20 5.83 5.24
N ALA A 45 8.56 4.58 5.54
CA ALA A 45 9.47 4.24 6.63
C ALA A 45 10.85 4.89 6.47
N SER A 46 11.33 5.02 5.23
CA SER A 46 12.62 5.67 4.91
C SER A 46 12.66 7.16 5.27
N GLY A 47 11.52 7.87 5.22
CA GLY A 47 11.45 9.29 5.55
C GLY A 47 11.17 9.59 7.03
N ILE A 48 10.85 8.59 7.85
CA ILE A 48 10.51 8.78 9.27
C ILE A 48 11.70 9.31 10.08
N PRO A 49 12.94 8.80 9.94
CA PRO A 49 14.09 9.32 10.68
C PRO A 49 14.33 10.81 10.39
N ASP A 50 14.41 11.21 9.12
CA ASP A 50 14.60 12.61 8.72
C ASP A 50 13.45 13.51 9.20
N PHE A 51 12.22 12.99 9.20
CA PHE A 51 11.07 13.69 9.76
C PHE A 51 11.21 13.90 11.28
N HIS A 52 11.65 12.88 12.01
CA HIS A 52 11.85 12.95 13.46
C HIS A 52 13.02 13.87 13.83
N ASP A 53 14.12 13.85 13.08
CA ASP A 53 15.24 14.78 13.28
C ASP A 53 14.81 16.24 13.13
N LYS A 54 13.86 16.51 12.23
CA LYS A 54 13.26 17.83 12.05
C LYS A 54 12.23 18.19 13.12
N TYR A 55 11.52 17.19 13.67
CA TYR A 55 10.45 17.35 14.66
C TYR A 55 10.64 16.38 15.82
N PRO A 56 11.62 16.62 16.71
CA PRO A 56 12.05 15.65 17.73
C PRO A 56 11.00 15.40 18.81
N ASP A 57 10.06 16.33 19.00
CA ASP A 57 8.96 16.18 19.97
C ASP A 57 7.76 15.38 19.40
N ILE A 58 7.87 14.88 18.15
CA ILE A 58 6.87 14.00 17.54
C ILE A 58 7.31 12.54 17.64
N GLU A 59 6.46 11.72 18.25
CA GLU A 59 6.56 10.26 18.17
C GLU A 59 5.79 9.73 16.95
N VAL A 60 6.43 8.91 16.13
CA VAL A 60 5.77 8.27 14.98
C VAL A 60 5.46 6.81 15.29
N ARG A 61 4.19 6.43 15.17
CA ARG A 61 3.72 5.04 15.29
C ARG A 61 3.29 4.55 13.90
N LEU A 62 4.18 3.86 13.21
CA LEU A 62 3.92 3.28 11.89
C LEU A 62 3.33 1.87 12.01
N ARG A 63 2.20 1.64 11.34
CA ARG A 63 1.58 0.32 11.15
C ARG A 63 1.57 -0.01 9.66
N LEU A 64 2.15 -1.13 9.28
CA LEU A 64 2.15 -1.57 7.89
C LEU A 64 1.27 -2.80 7.73
N SER A 65 0.34 -2.77 6.78
CA SER A 65 -0.62 -3.84 6.56
C SER A 65 -1.20 -3.78 5.15
N ASP A 66 -1.21 -4.93 4.46
CA ASP A 66 -1.97 -5.10 3.21
C ASP A 66 -3.43 -5.52 3.46
N HIS A 67 -3.79 -5.81 4.73
CA HIS A 67 -5.18 -5.92 5.15
C HIS A 67 -5.79 -4.55 5.43
N ASN A 68 -7.13 -4.49 5.36
CA ASN A 68 -7.87 -3.31 5.77
C ASN A 68 -7.69 -3.00 7.26
N VAL A 69 -7.04 -1.87 7.52
CA VAL A 69 -6.92 -1.25 8.85
C VAL A 69 -8.13 -0.35 9.09
N ASP A 70 -8.79 -0.51 10.24
CA ASP A 70 -9.90 0.35 10.64
C ASP A 70 -9.34 1.65 11.23
N ILE A 71 -9.28 2.67 10.38
CA ILE A 71 -8.70 4.00 10.69
C ILE A 71 -9.36 4.59 11.94
N MET A 72 -10.67 4.46 12.08
CA MET A 72 -11.42 5.06 13.20
C MET A 72 -11.19 4.29 14.50
N LYS A 73 -11.27 2.96 14.46
CA LYS A 73 -11.10 2.12 15.64
C LYS A 73 -9.67 2.13 16.15
N GLU A 74 -8.69 2.20 15.26
CA GLU A 74 -7.26 2.19 15.61
C GLU A 74 -6.69 3.59 15.87
N GLY A 75 -7.50 4.65 15.71
CA GLY A 75 -7.09 6.02 15.95
C GLY A 75 -5.96 6.45 15.02
N ILE A 76 -6.03 6.05 13.75
CA ILE A 76 -5.04 6.41 12.73
C ILE A 76 -5.24 7.86 12.32
N ASP A 77 -4.17 8.65 12.39
CA ASP A 77 -4.16 10.07 12.00
C ASP A 77 -3.92 10.23 10.50
N VAL A 78 -3.05 9.39 9.91
CA VAL A 78 -2.69 9.44 8.49
C VAL A 78 -2.69 8.04 7.89
N ALA A 79 -3.45 7.84 6.82
CA ALA A 79 -3.47 6.59 6.07
C ALA A 79 -2.98 6.81 4.64
N PHE A 80 -1.87 6.16 4.29
CA PHE A 80 -1.45 6.01 2.90
C PHE A 80 -2.21 4.83 2.29
N ARG A 81 -2.78 5.06 1.10
CA ARG A 81 -3.52 4.04 0.34
C ARG A 81 -2.98 4.00 -1.08
N LEU A 82 -3.02 2.82 -1.68
CA LEU A 82 -2.63 2.57 -3.05
C LEU A 82 -3.80 1.93 -3.79
N GLY A 83 -4.15 2.42 -4.98
CA GLY A 83 -5.26 1.92 -5.78
C GLY A 83 -6.51 2.79 -5.68
N ILE A 84 -7.67 2.21 -6.06
CA ILE A 84 -8.95 2.91 -6.02
C ILE A 84 -9.36 3.08 -4.56
N ILE A 85 -9.52 4.34 -4.15
CA ILE A 85 -9.98 4.69 -2.82
C ILE A 85 -11.49 4.89 -2.91
N GLU A 86 -12.25 4.11 -2.15
CA GLU A 86 -13.70 4.26 -2.05
C GLU A 86 -14.06 5.60 -1.39
N ASP A 87 -15.21 6.16 -1.77
CA ASP A 87 -15.71 7.39 -1.15
C ASP A 87 -15.84 7.21 0.36
N SER A 88 -15.27 8.17 1.10
CA SER A 88 -15.32 8.20 2.55
C SER A 88 -15.45 9.64 3.05
N SER A 89 -15.76 9.80 4.34
CA SER A 89 -15.74 11.12 5.00
C SER A 89 -14.33 11.66 5.25
N LEU A 90 -13.28 10.91 4.88
CA LEU A 90 -11.89 11.30 5.06
C LEU A 90 -11.48 12.34 4.02
N ARG A 91 -10.62 13.28 4.43
CA ARG A 91 -9.98 14.18 3.46
C ARG A 91 -8.88 13.42 2.72
N MET A 92 -9.01 13.35 1.41
CA MET A 92 -8.04 12.69 0.54
C MET A 92 -7.12 13.72 -0.13
N ARG A 93 -5.84 13.36 -0.26
CA ARG A 93 -4.85 14.14 -0.99
C ARG A 93 -4.05 13.21 -1.89
N GLY A 94 -4.08 13.46 -3.19
CA GLY A 94 -3.19 12.80 -4.15
C GLY A 94 -1.73 13.19 -3.88
N ILE A 95 -0.84 12.20 -3.85
CA ILE A 95 0.59 12.39 -3.57
C ILE A 95 1.42 12.07 -4.81
N MET A 96 1.18 10.93 -5.43
CA MET A 96 1.87 10.47 -6.63
C MET A 96 1.03 9.45 -7.39
N GLU A 97 1.32 9.32 -8.68
CA GLU A 97 0.82 8.21 -9.49
C GLU A 97 1.78 7.02 -9.39
N CYS A 98 1.21 5.83 -9.21
CA CYS A 98 1.97 4.59 -9.08
C CYS A 98 1.62 3.68 -10.25
N GLU A 99 2.33 3.83 -11.36
CA GLU A 99 2.19 2.97 -12.53
C GLU A 99 2.41 1.50 -12.15
N ARG A 100 1.56 0.60 -12.65
CA ARG A 100 1.75 -0.85 -12.51
C ARG A 100 2.37 -1.41 -13.78
N VAL A 101 3.31 -2.33 -13.59
CA VAL A 101 4.06 -3.01 -14.65
C VAL A 101 3.92 -4.52 -14.52
N LEU A 102 3.91 -5.20 -15.68
CA LEU A 102 4.08 -6.64 -15.75
C LEU A 102 5.56 -6.96 -15.85
N VAL A 103 6.06 -7.81 -14.97
CA VAL A 103 7.48 -8.16 -14.93
C VAL A 103 7.67 -9.66 -14.67
N ALA A 104 8.74 -10.21 -15.24
CA ALA A 104 9.17 -11.58 -15.04
C ALA A 104 10.70 -11.64 -15.16
N ALA A 105 11.33 -12.64 -14.55
CA ALA A 105 12.76 -12.85 -14.76
C ALA A 105 13.05 -13.26 -16.22
N PRO A 106 14.21 -12.86 -16.79
CA PRO A 106 14.62 -13.26 -18.13
C PRO A 106 14.52 -14.77 -18.37
N LYS A 107 14.95 -15.57 -17.39
CA LYS A 107 14.86 -17.04 -17.42
C LYS A 107 13.45 -17.57 -17.67
N TYR A 108 12.43 -16.92 -17.12
CA TYR A 108 11.04 -17.32 -17.37
C TYR A 108 10.62 -17.00 -18.81
N LEU A 109 10.97 -15.80 -19.29
CA LEU A 109 10.66 -15.36 -20.65
C LEU A 109 11.41 -16.18 -21.71
N GLU A 110 12.65 -16.57 -21.46
CA GLU A 110 13.41 -17.49 -22.33
C GLU A 110 12.72 -18.86 -22.45
N ALA A 111 12.14 -19.37 -21.36
CA ALA A 111 11.51 -20.68 -21.33
C ALA A 111 10.06 -20.67 -21.84
N ARG A 112 9.31 -19.58 -21.63
CA ARG A 112 7.86 -19.51 -21.90
C ARG A 112 7.51 -18.54 -23.04
N GLY A 113 8.48 -17.76 -23.50
CA GLY A 113 8.33 -16.63 -24.41
C GLY A 113 7.81 -15.38 -23.69
N GLU A 114 8.05 -14.23 -24.31
CA GLU A 114 7.49 -12.95 -23.87
C GLU A 114 6.09 -12.75 -24.48
N PRO A 115 5.08 -12.37 -23.68
CA PRO A 115 3.76 -12.04 -24.20
C PRO A 115 3.78 -10.67 -24.88
N ALA A 116 3.38 -10.60 -26.15
CA ALA A 116 3.35 -9.34 -26.90
C ALA A 116 2.15 -8.45 -26.55
N GLU A 117 1.06 -9.05 -26.08
CA GLU A 117 -0.17 -8.39 -25.68
C GLU A 117 -0.80 -9.05 -24.44
N PRO A 118 -1.59 -8.32 -23.63
CA PRO A 118 -2.23 -8.84 -22.42
C PRO A 118 -3.04 -10.14 -22.62
N GLN A 119 -3.66 -10.32 -23.79
CA GLN A 119 -4.46 -11.49 -24.15
C GLN A 119 -3.63 -12.78 -24.15
N GLU A 120 -2.34 -12.67 -24.48
CA GLU A 120 -1.42 -13.81 -24.50
C GLU A 120 -1.18 -14.39 -23.12
N LEU A 121 -1.32 -13.59 -22.04
CA LEU A 121 -1.25 -14.09 -20.66
C LEU A 121 -2.21 -15.26 -20.44
N ILE A 122 -3.43 -15.14 -20.99
CA ILE A 122 -4.50 -16.14 -20.88
C ILE A 122 -4.36 -17.18 -21.99
N GLY A 123 -4.27 -16.73 -23.25
CA GLY A 123 -4.25 -17.61 -24.41
C GLY A 123 -3.08 -18.61 -24.43
N ARG A 124 -1.90 -18.17 -23.97
CA ARG A 124 -0.70 -19.02 -23.86
C ARG A 124 -0.52 -19.61 -22.46
N LYS A 125 -1.48 -19.36 -21.54
CA LYS A 125 -1.49 -19.85 -20.16
C LYS A 125 -0.18 -19.54 -19.43
N HIS A 126 0.24 -18.28 -19.45
CA HIS A 126 1.39 -17.85 -18.66
C HIS A 126 1.10 -17.98 -17.17
N ASP A 127 2.13 -18.33 -16.41
CA ASP A 127 2.09 -18.47 -14.96
C ASP A 127 2.01 -17.06 -14.33
N CYS A 128 0.79 -16.58 -14.07
CA CYS A 128 0.55 -15.27 -13.47
C CYS A 128 0.47 -15.41 -11.94
N LEU A 129 1.52 -14.97 -11.25
CA LEU A 129 1.61 -15.10 -9.79
C LEU A 129 0.87 -13.93 -9.13
N MET A 130 0.01 -14.22 -8.16
CA MET A 130 -0.95 -13.24 -7.66
C MET A 130 -0.64 -12.80 -6.23
N LEU A 131 -0.77 -11.49 -5.99
CA LEU A 131 -0.88 -10.96 -4.64
C LEU A 131 -2.34 -11.13 -4.19
N ARG A 132 -2.60 -12.00 -3.20
CA ARG A 132 -3.92 -12.27 -2.65
C ARG A 132 -3.86 -12.32 -1.13
N TYR A 133 -4.81 -11.67 -0.49
CA TYR A 133 -5.03 -11.74 0.95
C TYR A 133 -6.46 -12.22 1.23
N ALA A 134 -6.72 -12.71 2.45
CA ALA A 134 -8.05 -13.17 2.84
C ALA A 134 -9.10 -12.06 2.60
N GLY A 135 -10.11 -12.36 1.78
CA GLY A 135 -11.17 -11.41 1.39
C GLY A 135 -10.86 -10.58 0.13
N ALA A 136 -9.67 -10.71 -0.47
CA ALA A 136 -9.37 -10.09 -1.76
C ALA A 136 -10.30 -10.64 -2.85
N ARG A 137 -10.98 -9.73 -3.56
CA ARG A 137 -11.91 -10.06 -4.66
C ARG A 137 -11.23 -10.05 -6.03
N GLU A 138 -9.95 -9.69 -6.09
CA GLU A 138 -9.24 -9.46 -7.34
C GLU A 138 -8.61 -10.75 -7.87
N TYR A 139 -9.41 -11.52 -8.61
CA TYR A 139 -8.93 -12.57 -9.52
C TYR A 139 -8.53 -12.00 -10.89
N VAL A 140 -8.51 -10.67 -11.01
CA VAL A 140 -8.35 -9.95 -12.27
C VAL A 140 -7.18 -8.97 -12.20
N TRP A 141 -6.38 -8.92 -13.26
CA TRP A 141 -5.47 -7.81 -13.49
C TRP A 141 -6.17 -6.75 -14.33
N THR A 142 -6.15 -5.50 -13.86
CA THR A 142 -6.53 -4.36 -14.70
C THR A 142 -5.28 -3.85 -15.40
N LEU A 143 -5.24 -3.95 -16.73
CA LEU A 143 -4.10 -3.56 -17.56
C LEU A 143 -4.51 -2.45 -18.51
N GLN A 144 -3.61 -1.51 -18.77
CA GLN A 144 -3.83 -0.46 -19.77
C GLN A 144 -3.66 -1.07 -21.16
N THR A 145 -4.66 -0.92 -22.03
CA THR A 145 -4.60 -1.33 -23.44
C THR A 145 -4.86 -0.12 -24.34
N PRO A 146 -4.66 -0.21 -25.68
CA PRO A 146 -4.98 0.89 -26.59
C PRO A 146 -6.44 1.36 -26.50
N GLY A 147 -7.35 0.51 -26.03
CA GLY A 147 -8.77 0.84 -25.78
C GLY A 147 -9.07 1.34 -24.37
N GLY A 148 -8.05 1.55 -23.53
CA GLY A 148 -8.18 1.93 -22.12
C GLY A 148 -7.97 0.76 -21.15
N PRO A 149 -8.28 0.95 -19.84
CA PRO A 149 -8.14 -0.09 -18.83
C PRO A 149 -9.07 -1.28 -19.10
N GLN A 150 -8.52 -2.49 -19.17
CA GLN A 150 -9.28 -3.73 -19.33
C GLN A 150 -8.92 -4.75 -18.25
N LYS A 151 -9.91 -5.56 -17.86
CA LYS A 151 -9.76 -6.62 -16.85
C LYS A 151 -9.41 -7.95 -17.52
N PHE A 152 -8.40 -8.62 -17.00
CA PHE A 152 -7.93 -9.93 -17.46
C PHE A 152 -8.00 -10.92 -16.29
N GLU A 153 -8.82 -11.96 -16.44
CA GLU A 153 -8.86 -13.10 -15.52
C GLU A 153 -7.63 -13.98 -15.76
N VAL A 154 -6.57 -13.70 -15.01
CA VAL A 154 -5.30 -14.41 -15.12
C VAL A 154 -5.25 -15.56 -14.12
N HIS A 155 -4.47 -16.58 -14.46
CA HIS A 155 -4.28 -17.76 -13.62
C HIS A 155 -2.79 -18.06 -13.48
N GLY A 156 -2.43 -18.69 -12.37
CA GLY A 156 -1.07 -19.13 -12.13
C GLY A 156 -1.01 -20.11 -10.96
N PRO A 157 0.18 -20.71 -10.76
CA PRO A 157 0.34 -21.81 -9.81
C PRO A 157 0.41 -21.36 -8.36
N TYR A 158 0.72 -20.09 -8.08
CA TYR A 158 1.00 -19.59 -6.73
C TYR A 158 0.33 -18.24 -6.47
N ASP A 159 -0.05 -18.02 -5.21
CA ASP A 159 -0.42 -16.72 -4.67
C ASP A 159 0.15 -16.53 -3.26
N THR A 160 0.27 -15.27 -2.84
CA THR A 160 0.76 -14.85 -1.52
C THR A 160 0.18 -13.49 -1.18
N ASP A 161 0.09 -13.15 0.10
CA ASP A 161 -0.30 -11.83 0.60
C ASP A 161 0.88 -10.87 0.79
N ASP A 162 2.12 -11.31 0.60
CA ASP A 162 3.32 -10.47 0.75
C ASP A 162 3.97 -10.15 -0.61
N GLY A 163 4.12 -8.85 -0.88
CA GLY A 163 4.66 -8.36 -2.13
C GLY A 163 6.14 -8.70 -2.38
N ASP A 164 6.95 -8.87 -1.33
CA ASP A 164 8.37 -9.22 -1.45
C ASP A 164 8.54 -10.72 -1.72
N VAL A 165 7.70 -11.57 -1.12
CA VAL A 165 7.61 -13.01 -1.47
C VAL A 165 7.27 -13.19 -2.94
N LEU A 166 6.25 -12.46 -3.43
CA LEU A 166 5.82 -12.50 -4.82
C LEU A 166 6.95 -12.09 -5.78
N THR A 167 7.73 -11.09 -5.39
CA THR A 167 8.91 -10.62 -6.14
C THR A 167 9.99 -11.69 -6.18
N GLY A 168 10.27 -12.35 -5.06
CA GLY A 168 11.22 -13.46 -4.99
C GLY A 168 10.86 -14.61 -5.93
N TRP A 169 9.58 -14.98 -6.04
CA TRP A 169 9.13 -16.00 -6.98
C TRP A 169 9.35 -15.60 -8.43
N ALA A 170 9.00 -14.37 -8.82
CA ALA A 170 9.24 -13.88 -10.17
C ALA A 170 10.74 -13.86 -10.52
N LEU A 171 11.59 -13.37 -9.62
CA LEU A 171 13.05 -13.35 -9.77
C LEU A 171 13.64 -14.77 -9.92
N SER A 172 13.04 -15.76 -9.26
CA SER A 172 13.41 -17.18 -9.41
C SER A 172 12.93 -17.83 -10.71
N GLY A 173 12.28 -17.07 -11.59
CA GLY A 173 11.81 -17.52 -12.90
C GLY A 173 10.52 -18.34 -12.85
N ARG A 174 9.62 -18.05 -11.90
CA ARG A 174 8.40 -18.83 -11.69
C ARG A 174 7.15 -18.28 -12.36
N GLY A 175 7.21 -17.07 -12.90
CA GLY A 175 6.04 -16.46 -13.51
C GLY A 175 6.15 -14.97 -13.74
N ILE A 176 5.04 -14.41 -14.19
CA ILE A 176 4.80 -12.98 -14.39
C ILE A 176 4.07 -12.45 -13.17
N ILE A 177 4.45 -11.27 -12.70
CA ILE A 177 3.78 -10.54 -11.63
C ILE A 177 3.34 -9.17 -12.14
N ASN A 178 2.25 -8.65 -11.59
CA ASN A 178 1.77 -7.29 -11.83
C ASN A 178 2.00 -6.47 -10.56
N LYS A 179 2.89 -5.48 -10.58
CA LYS A 179 3.26 -4.69 -9.38
C LYS A 179 3.46 -3.21 -9.71
N PRO A 180 3.36 -2.31 -8.72
CA PRO A 180 3.80 -0.93 -8.89
C PRO A 180 5.26 -0.85 -9.30
N ARG A 181 5.60 0.06 -10.21
CA ARG A 181 6.95 0.21 -10.77
C ARG A 181 8.03 0.47 -9.72
N PHE A 182 7.69 1.15 -8.62
CA PHE A 182 8.64 1.43 -7.54
C PHE A 182 9.01 0.19 -6.70
N GLU A 183 8.33 -0.95 -6.90
CA GLU A 183 8.60 -2.20 -6.20
C GLU A 183 9.48 -3.18 -7.00
N VAL A 184 9.83 -2.84 -8.23
CA VAL A 184 10.64 -3.66 -9.15
C VAL A 184 12.06 -3.12 -9.22
#